data_AF-A0A839JKS4-F1
#
_entry.id   AF-A0A839JKS4-F1
#
_cell.length_a   1.000
_cell.length_b   1.000
_cell.length_c   1.000
_cell.angle_alpha   90.00
_cell.angle_beta   90.00
_cell.angle_gamma   90.00
#
_symmetry.space_group_name_H-M   'P 1'
#
loop_
_entity.id
_entity.type
_entity.pdbx_description
1 polymer ?
#
loop_
_entity_poly.entity_id
_entity_poly.type
_entity_poly.pdbx_seq_one_letter_code
_entity_poly.pdbx_strand_id
1 'polypeptide(L)'
;MSKIMTKEPKTVLSGRYDREECRTRVVIPGYKLGQCVNITHWRGGDRECLEKALPGHPHLVDLVDGIVGQPGLSEGVKVGNTPDLRPELRLAAYDQTQFVVEMKYLISAIYEHSRHLARMLDRFCPLWVKPREEDISSDLATITVAEVGCKGDRPIWVTIPCSWEDMSPNGRGLVTPAGVAG
;
A
#
# COMPACT_ATOMS: atom_id res chain seq x y z
N MET A 1 24.31 -15.69 13.04
CA MET A 1 22.87 -15.68 12.67
C MET A 1 22.25 -14.40 13.23
N SER A 2 21.68 -13.53 12.39
CA SER A 2 21.02 -12.31 12.89
C SER A 2 19.68 -12.64 13.55
N LYS A 3 19.49 -12.19 14.79
CA LYS A 3 18.27 -12.38 15.59
C LYS A 3 17.10 -11.59 14.98
N ILE A 4 15.91 -12.19 14.99
CA ILE A 4 14.66 -11.49 14.64
C ILE A 4 14.14 -10.81 15.92
N MET A 5 13.79 -9.54 15.80
CA MET A 5 13.13 -8.79 16.87
C MET A 5 11.72 -8.41 16.43
N THR A 6 10.73 -8.87 17.17
CA THR A 6 9.33 -8.46 17.01
C THR A 6 9.12 -7.06 17.59
N LYS A 7 8.20 -6.30 17.00
CA LYS A 7 7.79 -4.96 17.45
C LYS A 7 6.27 -4.86 17.38
N GLU A 8 5.71 -3.88 18.09
CA GLU A 8 4.31 -3.49 17.88
C GLU A 8 4.09 -3.19 16.38
N PRO A 9 3.08 -3.81 15.73
CA PRO A 9 2.84 -3.61 14.31
C PRO A 9 2.63 -2.13 13.97
N LYS A 10 3.39 -1.63 12.99
CA LYS A 10 3.22 -0.27 12.46
C LYS A 10 2.75 -0.32 11.03
N THR A 11 1.64 0.37 10.74
CA THR A 11 1.12 0.47 9.37
C THR A 11 2.11 1.21 8.48
N VAL A 12 2.58 0.52 7.44
CA VAL A 12 3.42 1.06 6.37
C VAL A 12 2.53 1.66 5.29
N LEU A 13 1.52 0.90 4.84
CA LEU A 13 0.47 1.37 3.95
C LEU A 13 -0.84 0.65 4.26
N SER A 14 -1.96 1.30 3.95
CA SER A 14 -3.29 0.70 4.07
C SER A 14 -4.11 1.02 2.84
N GLY A 15 -4.60 -0.02 2.17
CA GLY A 15 -5.53 0.04 1.05
C GLY A 15 -6.93 -0.37 1.48
N ARG A 16 -7.95 0.34 1.01
CA ARG A 16 -9.36 0.05 1.31
C ARG A 16 -10.23 0.25 0.07
N TYR A 17 -11.22 -0.62 -0.08
CA TYR A 17 -12.31 -0.41 -1.03
C TYR A 17 -13.35 0.55 -0.45
N ASP A 18 -13.63 1.61 -1.20
CA ASP A 18 -14.76 2.49 -0.98
C ASP A 18 -15.91 2.07 -1.91
N ARG A 19 -16.91 1.39 -1.33
CA ARG A 19 -18.08 0.89 -2.07
C ARG A 19 -18.99 2.02 -2.56
N GLU A 20 -19.03 3.15 -1.86
CA GLU A 20 -19.90 4.28 -2.24
C GLU A 20 -19.33 5.03 -3.44
N GLU A 21 -18.01 5.15 -3.48
CA GLU A 21 -17.31 5.92 -4.51
C GLU A 21 -16.68 5.04 -5.60
N CYS A 22 -16.91 3.71 -5.55
CA CYS A 22 -16.36 2.71 -6.47
C CYS A 22 -14.85 2.93 -6.71
N ARG A 23 -14.08 3.03 -5.62
CA ARG A 23 -12.64 3.32 -5.71
C ARG A 23 -11.82 2.71 -4.60
N THR A 24 -10.58 2.38 -4.94
CA THR A 24 -9.55 2.01 -3.99
C THR A 24 -8.86 3.24 -3.46
N ARG A 25 -8.69 3.33 -2.14
CA ARG A 25 -7.86 4.36 -1.48
C ARG A 25 -6.70 3.71 -0.77
N VAL A 26 -5.47 4.13 -1.09
CA VAL A 26 -4.25 3.65 -0.43
C VAL A 26 -3.52 4.80 0.23
N VAL A 27 -3.34 4.71 1.54
CA VAL A 27 -2.70 5.75 2.36
C VAL A 27 -1.36 5.25 2.88
N ILE A 28 -0.35 6.12 2.90
CA ILE A 28 0.96 5.87 3.51
C ILE A 28 1.07 6.76 4.77
N PRO A 29 0.63 6.28 5.94
CA PRO A 29 0.41 7.13 7.11
C PRO A 29 1.71 7.67 7.73
N GLY A 30 2.82 6.97 7.55
CA GLY A 30 4.13 7.36 8.08
C GLY A 30 4.86 8.43 7.26
N TYR A 31 4.28 8.90 6.14
CA TYR A 31 4.90 9.88 5.26
C TYR A 31 4.09 11.18 5.20
N LYS A 32 4.77 12.32 5.13
CA LYS A 32 4.14 13.64 4.95
C LYS A 32 4.73 14.35 3.74
N LEU A 33 3.87 14.95 2.94
CA LEU A 33 4.23 15.68 1.73
C LEU A 33 4.73 17.11 2.02
N GLY A 34 4.39 17.69 3.16
CA GLY A 34 4.75 19.08 3.49
C GLY A 34 4.04 20.14 2.63
N GLN A 35 3.37 19.72 1.55
CA GLN A 35 2.58 20.53 0.65
C GLN A 35 1.33 19.76 0.21
N CYS A 36 0.32 20.48 -0.25
CA CYS A 36 -0.84 19.86 -0.87
C CYS A 36 -0.47 19.35 -2.27
N VAL A 37 -0.90 18.14 -2.58
CA VAL A 37 -0.72 17.51 -3.89
C VAL A 37 -2.07 16.98 -4.33
N ASN A 38 -2.46 17.29 -5.55
CA ASN A 38 -3.65 16.73 -6.18
C ASN A 38 -3.39 16.51 -7.67
N ILE A 39 -2.71 15.42 -7.99
CA ILE A 39 -2.52 14.95 -9.35
C ILE A 39 -3.79 14.22 -9.76
N THR A 40 -4.54 14.80 -10.70
CA THR A 40 -5.87 14.31 -11.07
C THR A 40 -5.84 12.87 -11.56
N HIS A 41 -4.83 12.47 -12.34
CA HIS A 41 -4.71 11.13 -12.89
C HIS A 41 -3.35 10.90 -13.56
N TRP A 42 -2.64 9.82 -13.23
CA TRP A 42 -1.38 9.43 -13.85
C TRP A 42 -1.49 8.03 -14.46
N ARG A 43 -1.37 7.90 -15.79
CA ARG A 43 -1.42 6.60 -16.53
C ARG A 43 -0.06 6.15 -17.04
N GLY A 44 1.02 6.81 -16.62
CA GLY A 44 2.35 6.62 -17.18
C GLY A 44 2.55 7.58 -18.34
N GLY A 45 3.80 7.90 -18.64
CA GLY A 45 4.17 8.96 -19.56
C GLY A 45 5.45 9.64 -19.13
N ASP A 46 5.64 10.89 -19.55
CA ASP A 46 6.85 11.65 -19.24
C ASP A 46 7.02 11.87 -17.72
N ARG A 47 7.89 11.05 -17.11
CA ARG A 47 8.28 11.13 -15.70
C ARG A 47 8.61 12.56 -15.23
N GLU A 48 9.13 13.42 -16.11
CA GLU A 48 9.42 14.82 -15.80
C GLU A 48 8.18 15.58 -15.29
N CYS A 49 7.00 15.28 -15.84
CA CYS A 49 5.75 15.88 -15.40
C CYS A 49 5.37 15.45 -13.98
N LEU A 50 5.59 14.18 -13.64
CA LEU A 50 5.34 13.66 -12.29
C LEU A 50 6.33 14.24 -11.28
N GLU A 51 7.60 14.40 -11.66
CA GLU A 51 8.64 15.06 -10.85
C GLU A 51 8.31 16.53 -10.55
N LYS A 52 7.81 17.27 -11.56
CA LYS A 52 7.34 18.65 -11.38
C LYS A 52 6.14 18.75 -10.44
N ALA A 53 5.25 17.77 -10.46
CA ALA A 53 4.05 17.74 -9.60
C ALA A 53 4.33 17.27 -8.16
N LEU A 54 5.45 16.57 -7.94
CA LEU A 54 5.90 16.04 -6.65
C LEU A 54 7.30 16.56 -6.28
N PRO A 55 7.53 17.89 -6.25
CA PRO A 55 8.86 18.42 -6.04
C PRO A 55 9.36 18.01 -4.65
N GLY A 56 10.58 17.47 -4.59
CA GLY A 56 11.18 16.99 -3.33
C GLY A 56 10.74 15.61 -2.87
N HIS A 57 9.91 14.89 -3.64
CA HIS A 57 9.44 13.54 -3.30
C HIS A 57 9.86 12.48 -4.34
N PRO A 58 11.16 12.33 -4.66
CA PRO A 58 11.63 11.46 -5.74
C PRO A 58 11.24 9.99 -5.56
N HIS A 59 11.19 9.51 -4.32
CA HIS A 59 10.77 8.14 -4.05
C HIS A 59 9.26 7.92 -4.17
N LEU A 60 8.44 8.96 -3.98
CA LEU A 60 7.02 8.88 -4.28
C LEU A 60 6.79 8.91 -5.79
N VAL A 61 7.57 9.71 -6.53
CA VAL A 61 7.59 9.70 -8.00
C VAL A 61 7.92 8.29 -8.49
N ASP A 62 9.05 7.72 -8.07
CA ASP A 62 9.46 6.38 -8.49
C ASP A 62 8.43 5.31 -8.13
N LEU A 63 7.80 5.43 -6.95
CA LEU A 63 6.75 4.51 -6.53
C LEU A 63 5.52 4.63 -7.44
N VAL A 64 5.03 5.84 -7.69
CA VAL A 64 3.86 6.08 -8.55
C VAL A 64 4.14 5.70 -10.00
N ASP A 65 5.33 6.01 -10.51
CA ASP A 65 5.75 5.63 -11.86
C ASP A 65 5.89 4.11 -12.01
N GLY A 66 6.40 3.41 -10.99
CA GLY A 66 6.55 1.96 -11.00
C GLY A 66 5.25 1.17 -10.82
N ILE A 67 4.29 1.69 -10.05
CA ILE A 67 2.97 1.05 -9.94
C ILE A 67 2.13 1.29 -11.20
N VAL A 68 2.25 2.45 -11.83
CA VAL A 68 1.49 2.78 -13.02
C VAL A 68 2.09 2.03 -14.23
N GLY A 69 1.23 1.38 -15.02
CA GLY A 69 1.65 0.49 -16.11
C GLY A 69 1.54 -1.00 -15.80
N GLN A 70 1.19 -1.36 -14.55
CA GLN A 70 0.83 -2.73 -14.20
C GLN A 70 -0.55 -3.09 -14.78
N PRO A 71 -0.76 -4.36 -15.20
CA PRO A 71 -2.09 -4.83 -15.59
C PRO A 71 -3.10 -4.53 -14.48
N GLY A 72 -4.32 -4.12 -14.82
CA GLY A 72 -5.34 -3.75 -13.83
C GLY A 72 -5.25 -2.32 -13.27
N LEU A 73 -4.16 -1.58 -13.49
CA LEU A 73 -4.05 -0.15 -13.15
C LEU A 73 -4.18 0.75 -14.39
N SER A 74 -5.00 0.34 -15.35
CA SER A 74 -5.19 1.01 -16.65
C SER A 74 -5.88 2.37 -16.53
N GLU A 75 -6.74 2.52 -15.52
CA GLU A 75 -7.29 3.80 -15.10
C GLU A 75 -6.29 4.59 -14.25
N GLY A 76 -4.99 4.29 -14.31
CA GLY A 76 -3.94 5.07 -13.65
C GLY A 76 -4.08 5.22 -12.14
N VAL A 77 -3.33 6.18 -11.60
CA VAL A 77 -3.31 6.52 -10.19
C VAL A 77 -3.51 8.01 -10.02
N LYS A 78 -4.49 8.40 -9.20
CA LYS A 78 -4.61 9.75 -8.68
C LYS A 78 -3.78 9.87 -7.41
N VAL A 79 -2.96 10.91 -7.29
CA VAL A 79 -2.16 11.18 -6.10
C VAL A 79 -2.72 12.41 -5.41
N GLY A 80 -3.33 12.20 -4.25
CA GLY A 80 -3.85 13.25 -3.40
C GLY A 80 -3.10 13.32 -2.08
N ASN A 81 -3.55 14.22 -1.21
CA ASN A 81 -3.21 14.20 0.19
C ASN A 81 -4.45 14.09 1.09
N THR A 82 -4.30 13.44 2.24
CA THR A 82 -5.27 13.53 3.33
C THR A 82 -5.21 14.93 3.97
N PRO A 83 -6.16 15.31 4.85
CA PRO A 83 -6.08 16.56 5.60
C PRO A 83 -4.76 16.75 6.37
N ASP A 84 -4.11 15.66 6.77
CA ASP A 84 -2.81 15.66 7.47
C ASP A 84 -1.59 15.70 6.53
N LEU A 85 -1.81 16.00 5.24
CA LEU A 85 -0.80 16.03 4.18
C LEU A 85 -0.10 14.68 3.94
N ARG A 86 -0.77 13.56 4.22
CA ARG A 86 -0.26 12.22 3.92
C ARG A 86 -0.61 11.85 2.49
N PRO A 87 0.29 11.21 1.72
CA PRO A 87 -0.03 10.81 0.37
C PRO A 87 -1.16 9.77 0.37
N GLU A 88 -2.07 9.94 -0.56
CA GLU A 88 -3.18 9.03 -0.82
C GLU A 88 -3.21 8.71 -2.32
N LEU A 89 -3.06 7.43 -2.66
CA LEU A 89 -3.22 6.92 -4.01
C LEU A 89 -4.68 6.50 -4.18
N ARG A 90 -5.32 6.93 -5.27
CA ARG A 90 -6.68 6.52 -5.62
C ARG A 90 -6.69 5.81 -6.96
N LEU A 91 -7.35 4.66 -6.98
CA LEU A 91 -7.53 3.82 -8.17
C LEU A 91 -9.03 3.58 -8.37
N ALA A 92 -9.49 3.57 -9.62
CA ALA A 92 -10.91 3.38 -9.93
C ALA A 92 -11.22 1.88 -9.95
N ALA A 93 -12.24 1.45 -9.19
CA ALA A 93 -12.68 0.06 -9.11
C ALA A 93 -14.21 -0.01 -9.23
N TYR A 94 -14.73 -0.42 -10.38
CA TYR A 94 -16.18 -0.35 -10.64
C TYR A 94 -17.01 -1.36 -9.84
N ASP A 95 -16.38 -2.45 -9.38
CA ASP A 95 -17.02 -3.49 -8.59
C ASP A 95 -16.01 -4.22 -7.69
N GLN A 96 -16.51 -5.08 -6.80
CA GLN A 96 -15.73 -5.87 -5.85
C GLN A 96 -14.73 -6.83 -6.53
N THR A 97 -15.07 -7.37 -7.70
CA THR A 97 -14.20 -8.29 -8.44
C THR A 97 -12.99 -7.54 -8.98
N GLN A 98 -13.24 -6.36 -9.57
CA GLN A 98 -12.19 -5.48 -10.07
C GLN A 98 -11.31 -4.96 -8.94
N PHE A 99 -11.90 -4.57 -7.81
CA PHE A 99 -11.15 -4.20 -6.61
C PHE A 99 -10.14 -5.28 -6.20
N VAL A 100 -10.57 -6.54 -6.10
CA VAL A 100 -9.68 -7.64 -5.70
C VAL A 100 -8.53 -7.81 -6.70
N VAL A 101 -8.82 -7.71 -8.00
CA VAL A 101 -7.81 -7.80 -9.07
C VAL A 101 -6.81 -6.63 -8.98
N GLU A 102 -7.30 -5.40 -8.86
CA GLU A 102 -6.47 -4.21 -8.68
C GLU A 102 -5.57 -4.32 -7.46
N MET A 103 -6.10 -4.78 -6.32
CA MET A 103 -5.31 -4.93 -5.10
C MET A 103 -4.21 -5.97 -5.24
N LYS A 104 -4.45 -7.07 -5.98
CA LYS A 104 -3.42 -8.07 -6.30
C LYS A 104 -2.28 -7.43 -7.10
N TYR A 105 -2.61 -6.67 -8.15
CA TYR A 105 -1.59 -6.00 -8.96
C TYR A 105 -0.88 -4.90 -8.19
N LEU A 106 -1.61 -4.08 -7.42
CA LEU A 106 -1.03 -3.01 -6.62
C LEU A 106 -0.05 -3.54 -5.57
N ILE A 107 -0.41 -4.59 -4.82
CA ILE A 107 0.50 -5.20 -3.85
C ILE A 107 1.72 -5.82 -4.53
N SER A 108 1.54 -6.43 -5.70
CA SER A 108 2.66 -6.93 -6.50
C SER A 108 3.62 -5.82 -6.88
N ALA A 109 3.09 -4.71 -7.37
CA ALA A 109 3.86 -3.55 -7.79
C ALA A 109 4.58 -2.89 -6.61
N ILE A 110 3.88 -2.65 -5.50
CA ILE A 110 4.50 -2.06 -4.30
C ILE A 110 5.58 -3.01 -3.74
N TYR A 111 5.40 -4.33 -3.83
CA TYR A 111 6.42 -5.29 -3.44
C TYR A 111 7.71 -5.14 -4.27
N GLU A 112 7.60 -5.06 -5.60
CA GLU A 112 8.71 -4.84 -6.52
C GLU A 112 9.40 -3.48 -6.29
N HIS A 113 8.61 -2.46 -5.98
CA HIS A 113 9.08 -1.09 -5.73
C HIS A 113 9.25 -0.75 -4.23
N SER A 114 9.28 -1.77 -3.37
CA SER A 114 9.27 -1.62 -1.90
C SER A 114 10.44 -0.83 -1.34
N ARG A 115 11.57 -0.81 -2.07
CA ARG A 115 12.73 0.04 -1.74
C ARG A 115 12.39 1.53 -1.72
N HIS A 116 11.54 2.00 -2.64
CA HIS A 116 11.16 3.41 -2.72
C HIS A 116 10.25 3.78 -1.55
N LEU A 117 9.27 2.93 -1.27
CA LEU A 117 8.41 3.07 -0.09
C LEU A 117 9.21 3.05 1.21
N ALA A 118 10.20 2.18 1.34
CA ALA A 118 11.07 2.13 2.51
C ALA A 118 11.90 3.41 2.67
N ARG A 119 12.46 3.94 1.56
CA ARG A 119 13.20 5.21 1.59
C ARG A 119 12.33 6.41 1.94
N MET A 120 11.07 6.45 1.47
CA MET A 120 10.11 7.46 1.91
C MET A 120 9.95 7.46 3.44
N LEU A 121 9.94 6.28 4.04
CA LEU A 121 9.74 6.09 5.48
C LEU A 121 11.03 6.12 6.31
N ASP A 122 12.16 6.49 5.70
CA ASP A 122 13.49 6.44 6.30
C ASP A 122 13.80 5.05 6.90
N ARG A 123 13.71 4.03 6.05
CA ARG A 123 13.96 2.64 6.39
C ARG A 123 14.94 1.98 5.41
N PHE A 124 15.62 0.94 5.90
CA PHE A 124 16.32 0.00 5.04
C PHE A 124 15.32 -0.81 4.19
N CYS A 125 15.82 -1.37 3.09
CA CYS A 125 15.02 -2.24 2.23
C CYS A 125 14.43 -3.41 3.05
N PRO A 126 13.10 -3.58 3.06
CA PRO A 126 12.43 -4.51 3.93
C PRO A 126 12.68 -5.96 3.52
N LEU A 127 12.55 -6.86 4.47
CA LEU A 127 12.21 -8.26 4.24
C LEU A 127 10.70 -8.32 4.17
N TRP A 128 10.14 -8.38 2.97
CA TRP A 128 8.71 -8.48 2.78
C TRP A 128 8.37 -9.86 2.25
N VAL A 129 7.39 -10.51 2.86
CA VAL A 129 6.75 -11.69 2.29
C VAL A 129 5.45 -11.24 1.65
N LYS A 130 5.42 -11.23 0.31
CA LYS A 130 4.20 -10.96 -0.47
C LYS A 130 3.18 -12.09 -0.20
N PRO A 131 1.89 -11.78 0.03
CA PRO A 131 0.86 -12.79 0.15
C PRO A 131 0.69 -13.52 -1.18
N ARG A 132 0.33 -14.81 -1.14
CA ARG A 132 0.01 -15.51 -2.38
C ARG A 132 -1.35 -15.04 -2.87
N GLU A 133 -1.56 -15.08 -4.18
CA GLU A 133 -2.83 -14.61 -4.76
C GLU A 133 -4.03 -15.46 -4.32
N GLU A 134 -3.79 -16.72 -3.99
CA GLU A 134 -4.74 -17.67 -3.41
C GLU A 134 -5.15 -17.33 -1.98
N ASP A 135 -4.32 -16.57 -1.24
CA ASP A 135 -4.61 -16.14 0.13
C ASP A 135 -5.51 -14.89 0.18
N ILE A 136 -5.79 -14.26 -0.97
CA ILE A 136 -6.60 -13.05 -1.05
C ILE A 136 -8.05 -13.43 -1.37
N SER A 137 -8.92 -13.24 -0.37
CA SER A 137 -10.37 -13.48 -0.47
C SER A 137 -11.03 -12.69 -1.59
N SER A 138 -12.06 -13.25 -2.21
CA SER A 138 -12.94 -12.54 -3.15
C SER A 138 -13.77 -11.45 -2.47
N ASP A 139 -13.99 -11.56 -1.15
CA ASP A 139 -14.67 -10.57 -0.32
C ASP A 139 -13.68 -9.60 0.37
N LEU A 140 -12.51 -9.38 -0.23
CA LEU A 140 -11.50 -8.46 0.31
C LEU A 140 -12.09 -7.07 0.53
N ALA A 141 -11.85 -6.48 1.69
CA ALA A 141 -12.30 -5.12 1.99
C ALA A 141 -11.12 -4.17 2.17
N THR A 142 -10.08 -4.64 2.85
CA THR A 142 -8.88 -3.87 3.12
C THR A 142 -7.63 -4.72 2.97
N ILE A 143 -6.52 -4.06 2.72
CA ILE A 143 -5.20 -4.62 2.84
C ILE A 143 -4.35 -3.69 3.68
N THR A 144 -3.55 -4.25 4.58
CA THR A 144 -2.59 -3.48 5.37
C THR A 144 -1.22 -4.10 5.22
N VAL A 145 -0.23 -3.29 4.84
CA VAL A 145 1.18 -3.69 4.99
C VAL A 145 1.65 -3.15 6.33
N ALA A 146 2.11 -4.05 7.19
CA ALA A 146 2.59 -3.70 8.53
C ALA A 146 4.06 -4.07 8.68
N GLU A 147 4.83 -3.17 9.30
CA GLU A 147 6.15 -3.49 9.86
C GLU A 147 5.93 -4.18 11.20
N VAL A 148 6.39 -5.44 11.32
CA VAL A 148 6.16 -6.29 12.52
C VAL A 148 7.44 -6.58 13.29
N GLY A 149 8.58 -6.11 12.80
CA GLY A 149 9.87 -6.40 13.41
C GLY A 149 11.05 -6.04 12.53
N CYS A 150 12.22 -6.55 12.88
CA CYS A 150 13.43 -6.43 12.08
C CYS A 150 14.33 -7.67 12.19
N LYS A 151 15.16 -7.88 11.17
CA LYS A 151 16.26 -8.86 11.18
C LYS A 151 17.56 -8.10 10.93
N GLY A 152 18.34 -7.87 11.99
CA GLY A 152 19.36 -6.81 11.97
C GLY A 152 18.69 -5.45 11.72
N ASP A 153 19.23 -4.67 10.77
CA ASP A 153 18.70 -3.34 10.43
C ASP A 153 17.55 -3.37 9.41
N ARG A 154 17.26 -4.54 8.81
CA ARG A 154 16.21 -4.66 7.82
C ARG A 154 14.85 -4.83 8.50
N PRO A 155 13.86 -3.95 8.23
CA PRO A 155 12.51 -4.13 8.75
C PRO A 155 11.85 -5.35 8.10
N ILE A 156 10.95 -5.99 8.82
CA ILE A 156 10.14 -7.11 8.33
C ILE A 156 8.74 -6.58 8.08
N TRP A 157 8.29 -6.67 6.82
CA TRP A 157 6.97 -6.26 6.40
C TRP A 157 6.10 -7.48 6.08
N VAL A 158 4.85 -7.41 6.47
CA VAL A 158 3.84 -8.44 6.17
C VAL A 158 2.60 -7.77 5.61
N THR A 159 1.95 -8.44 4.65
CA THR A 159 0.67 -8.00 4.13
C THR A 159 -0.45 -8.76 4.85
N ILE A 160 -1.43 -8.01 5.32
CA ILE A 160 -2.57 -8.49 6.09
C ILE A 160 -3.83 -8.14 5.28
N PRO A 161 -4.38 -9.08 4.49
CA PRO A 161 -5.68 -8.91 3.87
C PRO A 161 -6.78 -9.04 4.92
N CYS A 162 -7.90 -8.33 4.75
CA CYS A 162 -9.06 -8.43 5.62
C CYS A 162 -10.33 -8.29 4.78
N SER A 163 -11.24 -9.23 4.95
CA SER A 163 -12.52 -9.31 4.22
C SER A 163 -13.63 -8.51 4.90
N TRP A 164 -14.77 -8.33 4.23
CA TRP A 164 -15.94 -7.71 4.87
C TRP A 164 -16.51 -8.59 5.97
N GLU A 165 -16.46 -9.91 5.81
CA GLU A 165 -16.81 -10.88 6.86
C GLU A 165 -15.97 -10.67 8.13
N ASP A 166 -14.66 -10.50 7.99
CA ASP A 166 -13.75 -10.27 9.13
C ASP A 166 -14.07 -8.99 9.91
N MET A 167 -14.57 -7.96 9.21
CA MET A 167 -14.96 -6.68 9.79
C MET A 167 -16.41 -6.65 10.28
N SER A 168 -17.19 -7.70 10.01
CA SER A 168 -18.57 -7.76 10.48
C SER A 168 -18.61 -7.87 12.01
N PRO A 169 -19.71 -7.45 12.67
CA PRO A 169 -19.84 -7.54 14.14
C PRO A 169 -19.66 -8.95 14.70
N ASN A 170 -19.87 -9.99 13.87
CA ASN A 170 -19.71 -11.40 14.21
C ASN A 170 -18.47 -12.04 13.55
N GLY A 171 -17.63 -11.25 12.88
CA GLY A 171 -16.43 -11.71 12.21
C GLY A 171 -15.38 -12.20 13.21
N ARG A 172 -14.36 -12.93 12.71
CA ARG A 172 -13.27 -13.47 13.54
C ARG A 172 -12.36 -12.38 14.15
N GLY A 173 -12.64 -11.10 13.91
CA GLY A 173 -11.78 -9.97 14.21
C GLY A 173 -10.55 -9.95 13.29
N LEU A 174 -9.82 -8.83 13.27
CA LEU A 174 -8.51 -8.75 12.61
C LEU A 174 -7.55 -9.73 13.32
N VAL A 175 -7.44 -10.95 12.79
CA VAL A 175 -6.49 -11.95 13.29
C VAL A 175 -5.10 -11.48 12.93
N THR A 176 -4.38 -10.89 13.90
CA THR A 176 -2.93 -10.79 13.84
C THR A 176 -2.37 -12.19 13.54
N PRO A 177 -1.50 -12.35 12.51
CA PRO A 177 -0.96 -13.66 12.15
C PRO A 177 -0.46 -14.42 13.39
N ALA A 178 -0.99 -15.61 13.61
CA ALA A 178 -0.58 -16.48 14.69
C ALA A 178 0.92 -16.78 14.53
N GLY A 179 1.73 -16.24 15.45
CA GLY A 179 3.20 -16.28 15.37
C GLY A 179 3.90 -15.04 15.96
N VAL A 180 3.15 -13.98 16.30
CA VAL A 180 3.69 -12.79 16.99
C VAL A 180 3.18 -12.76 18.44
N ALA A 181 3.59 -13.74 19.25
CA ALA A 181 3.53 -13.69 20.70
C ALA A 181 4.53 -14.69 21.28
N GLY A 182 5.53 -14.20 22.03
CA GLY A 182 6.56 -15.00 22.72
C GLY A 182 7.97 -14.51 22.46
#